data_AF-A0A0M0KCE5-F1
#
_entry.id   AF-A0A0M0KCE5-F1
#
_cell.length_a   1.000
_cell.length_b   1.000
_cell.length_c   1.000
_cell.angle_alpha   90.00
_cell.angle_beta   90.00
_cell.angle_gamma   90.00
#
_symmetry.space_group_name_H-M   'P 1'
#
loop_
_entity.id
_entity.type
_entity.pdbx_description
1 polymer ?
#
loop_
_entity_poly.entity_id
_entity_poly.type
_entity_poly.pdbx_seq_one_letter_code
_entity_poly.pdbx_strand_id
1 'polypeptide(L)'
;MNQFVQNMTGMGPMTDQVVATDMLIAAKAGIKNIATAISESATPEVRAALQQQLDQQIRFHGQMTEYMMKNGYYHPYNMEEQVRVDLAAANTALSQANQGQQMQQ
;
A
#
# COMPACT_ATOMS: atom_id res chain seq x y z
N MET A 1 12.19 -12.44 -10.21
CA MET A 1 13.07 -11.79 -11.21
C MET A 1 14.43 -11.55 -10.55
N ASN A 2 15.54 -11.69 -11.28
CA ASN A 2 16.89 -11.68 -10.67
C ASN A 2 17.34 -10.24 -10.34
N GLN A 3 18.07 -10.04 -9.23
CA GLN A 3 18.51 -8.71 -8.75
C GLN A 3 19.29 -7.92 -9.82
N PHE A 4 20.03 -8.63 -10.66
CA PHE A 4 20.77 -8.04 -11.78
C PHE A 4 19.86 -7.26 -12.76
N VAL A 5 18.69 -7.81 -13.08
CA VAL A 5 17.73 -7.17 -14.01
C VAL A 5 17.00 -5.99 -13.34
N GLN A 6 16.74 -6.08 -12.04
CA GLN A 6 16.15 -5.00 -11.25
C GLN A 6 17.07 -3.77 -11.23
N ASN A 7 18.36 -3.98 -10.95
CA ASN A 7 19.35 -2.91 -10.92
C ASN A 7 19.54 -2.23 -12.30
N MET A 8 19.49 -2.98 -13.41
CA MET A 8 19.66 -2.41 -14.76
C MET A 8 18.44 -1.63 -15.27
N THR A 9 17.23 -1.95 -14.82
CA THR A 9 16.00 -1.34 -15.33
C THR A 9 15.63 -0.03 -14.62
N GLY A 10 16.42 0.41 -13.64
CA GLY A 10 16.07 1.54 -12.77
C GLY A 10 14.88 1.25 -11.86
N MET A 11 14.29 0.05 -11.96
CA MET A 11 13.34 -0.49 -11.00
C MET A 11 14.18 -0.97 -9.81
N GLY A 12 14.55 -0.05 -8.91
CA GLY A 12 14.99 -0.42 -7.57
C GLY A 12 14.05 -1.49 -7.01
N PRO A 13 14.53 -2.43 -6.17
CA PRO A 13 13.79 -3.67 -5.91
C PRO A 13 12.34 -3.38 -5.50
N MET A 14 11.42 -3.58 -6.45
CA MET A 14 9.98 -3.56 -6.23
C MET A 14 9.68 -4.89 -5.54
N THR A 15 9.74 -4.87 -4.22
CA THR A 15 9.51 -6.05 -3.39
C THR A 15 8.01 -6.22 -3.13
N ASP A 16 7.62 -7.45 -2.82
CA ASP A 16 6.24 -7.75 -2.40
C ASP A 16 5.80 -6.89 -1.21
N GLN A 17 6.73 -6.53 -0.32
CA GLN A 17 6.48 -5.62 0.80
C GLN A 17 6.11 -4.21 0.34
N VAL A 18 6.82 -3.63 -0.63
CA VAL A 18 6.51 -2.29 -1.17
C VAL A 18 5.13 -2.29 -1.82
N VAL A 19 4.88 -3.28 -2.68
CA VAL A 19 3.58 -3.41 -3.37
C VAL A 19 2.43 -3.61 -2.37
N ALA A 20 2.61 -4.48 -1.38
CA ALA A 20 1.60 -4.72 -0.35
C ALA A 20 1.35 -3.49 0.52
N THR A 21 2.39 -2.72 0.83
CA THR A 21 2.29 -1.46 1.58
C THR A 21 1.45 -0.44 0.82
N ASP A 22 1.74 -0.24 -0.47
CA ASP A 22 0.97 0.67 -1.33
C ASP A 22 -0.50 0.22 -1.47
N MET A 23 -0.74 -1.09 -1.64
CA MET A 23 -2.09 -1.64 -1.69
C MET A 23 -2.86 -1.41 -0.38
N LEU A 24 -2.24 -1.61 0.79
CA LEU A 24 -2.88 -1.38 2.07
C LEU A 24 -3.19 0.11 2.30
N ILE A 25 -2.28 1.01 1.89
CA ILE A 25 -2.52 2.46 1.94
C ILE A 25 -3.68 2.85 1.02
N ALA A 26 -3.69 2.33 -0.22
CA ALA A 26 -4.75 2.58 -1.18
C ALA A 26 -6.11 2.07 -0.69
N ALA A 27 -6.17 0.90 -0.04
CA ALA A 27 -7.40 0.37 0.55
C ALA A 27 -7.95 1.31 1.64
N LYS A 28 -7.09 1.79 2.56
CA LYS A 28 -7.47 2.73 3.63
C LYS A 28 -7.98 4.06 3.05
N ALA A 29 -7.32 4.58 2.01
CA ALA A 29 -7.76 5.79 1.32
C ALA A 29 -9.10 5.57 0.61
N GLY A 30 -9.26 4.44 -0.08
CA GLY A 30 -10.48 4.04 -0.77
C GLY A 30 -11.69 3.99 0.15
N ILE A 31 -11.55 3.35 1.33
CA ILE A 31 -12.62 3.31 2.34
C ILE A 31 -13.10 4.73 2.71
N LYS A 32 -12.17 5.64 3.02
CA LYS A 32 -12.51 7.03 3.37
C LYS A 32 -13.19 7.75 2.22
N ASN A 33 -12.64 7.63 1.01
CA ASN A 33 -13.16 8.32 -0.17
C ASN A 33 -14.56 7.82 -0.55
N ILE A 34 -14.80 6.51 -0.49
CA ILE A 34 -16.12 5.93 -0.77
C ILE A 34 -17.12 6.37 0.30
N ALA A 35 -16.74 6.40 1.58
CA ALA A 35 -17.62 6.89 2.65
C ALA A 35 -18.05 8.35 2.42
N THR A 36 -17.11 9.23 2.03
CA THR A 36 -17.43 10.60 1.63
C THR A 36 -18.39 10.62 0.43
N ALA A 37 -18.09 9.87 -0.63
CA ALA A 37 -18.94 9.80 -1.81
C ALA A 37 -20.37 9.31 -1.51
N ILE A 38 -20.54 8.35 -0.59
CA ILE A 38 -21.85 7.90 -0.13
C ILE A 38 -22.63 9.05 0.51
N SER A 39 -21.97 9.89 1.32
CA SER A 39 -22.62 11.02 1.99
C SER A 39 -23.01 12.16 1.04
N GLU A 40 -22.26 12.33 -0.06
CA GLU A 40 -22.47 13.41 -1.04
C GLU A 40 -23.34 13.00 -2.24
N SER A 41 -23.65 11.70 -2.37
CA SER A 41 -24.45 11.19 -3.48
C SER A 41 -25.91 11.64 -3.42
N ALA A 42 -26.44 12.15 -4.54
CA ALA A 42 -27.80 12.66 -4.63
C ALA A 42 -28.87 11.57 -4.82
N THR A 43 -28.55 10.48 -5.51
CA THR A 43 -29.53 9.44 -5.85
C THR A 43 -29.39 8.17 -4.99
N PRO A 44 -30.50 7.50 -4.66
CA PRO A 44 -30.47 6.24 -3.91
C PRO A 44 -29.67 5.14 -4.62
N GLU A 45 -29.74 5.06 -5.94
CA GLU A 45 -29.10 4.02 -6.75
C GLU A 45 -27.58 4.13 -6.70
N VAL A 46 -27.05 5.36 -6.81
CA VAL A 46 -25.60 5.61 -6.68
C VAL A 46 -25.13 5.31 -5.26
N ARG A 47 -25.92 5.71 -4.24
CA ARG A 47 -25.61 5.42 -2.84
C ARG A 47 -25.51 3.92 -2.57
N ALA A 48 -26.45 3.14 -3.11
CA ALA A 48 -26.45 1.68 -2.97
C ALA A 48 -25.24 1.03 -3.64
N ALA A 49 -24.86 1.48 -4.84
CA ALA A 49 -23.67 0.98 -5.54
C ALA A 49 -22.38 1.29 -4.75
N LEU A 50 -22.25 2.51 -4.22
CA LEU A 50 -21.10 2.90 -3.41
C LEU A 50 -21.03 2.14 -2.08
N GLN A 51 -22.17 1.85 -1.44
CA GLN A 51 -22.21 0.99 -0.24
C GLN A 51 -21.65 -0.41 -0.53
N GLN A 52 -22.02 -1.01 -1.67
CA GLN A 52 -21.46 -2.30 -2.09
C GLN A 52 -19.94 -2.22 -2.34
N GLN A 53 -19.45 -1.12 -2.92
CA GLN A 53 -18.01 -0.89 -3.12
C GLN A 53 -17.28 -0.70 -1.78
N LEU A 54 -17.88 0.00 -0.82
CA LEU A 54 -17.33 0.17 0.52
C LEU A 54 -17.15 -1.18 1.21
N ASP A 55 -18.18 -2.02 1.17
CA ASP A 55 -18.13 -3.37 1.75
C ASP A 55 -17.04 -4.24 1.12
N GLN A 56 -16.87 -4.15 -0.21
CA GLN A 56 -15.79 -4.82 -0.93
C GLN A 56 -14.42 -4.31 -0.47
N GLN A 57 -14.27 -2.99 -0.32
CA GLN A 57 -13.00 -2.41 0.10
C GLN A 57 -12.63 -2.72 1.55
N ILE A 58 -13.62 -2.79 2.46
CA ILE A 58 -13.38 -3.22 3.84
C ILE A 58 -12.87 -4.67 3.88
N ARG A 59 -13.46 -5.57 3.08
CA ARG A 59 -12.98 -6.96 2.95
C ARG A 59 -11.56 -7.02 2.39
N PHE A 60 -11.27 -6.26 1.33
CA PHE A 60 -9.94 -6.19 0.74
C PHE A 60 -8.89 -5.66 1.74
N HIS A 61 -9.21 -4.60 2.49
CA HIS A 61 -8.35 -4.09 3.56
C HIS A 61 -8.04 -5.17 4.61
N GLY A 62 -9.03 -5.98 4.99
CA GLY A 62 -8.83 -7.11 5.92
C GLY A 62 -7.87 -8.16 5.36
N GLN A 63 -8.07 -8.58 4.12
CA GLN A 63 -7.20 -9.53 3.43
C GLN A 63 -5.75 -9.03 3.31
N MET A 64 -5.57 -7.76 2.94
CA MET A 64 -4.24 -7.15 2.86
C MET A 64 -3.58 -7.02 4.22
N THR A 65 -4.33 -6.67 5.25
CA THR A 65 -3.82 -6.62 6.63
C THR A 65 -3.31 -7.98 7.08
N GLU A 66 -4.10 -9.04 6.87
CA GLU A 66 -3.71 -10.41 7.20
C GLU A 66 -2.47 -10.85 6.41
N TYR A 67 -2.42 -10.59 5.10
CA TYR A 67 -1.27 -10.88 4.26
C TYR A 67 -0.01 -10.17 4.78
N MET A 68 -0.09 -8.87 5.08
CA MET A 68 1.06 -8.12 5.55
C MET A 68 1.52 -8.58 6.94
N MET A 69 0.60 -8.92 7.85
CA MET A 69 0.95 -9.49 9.15
C MET A 69 1.64 -10.85 9.01
N LYS A 70 1.11 -11.74 8.17
CA LYS A 70 1.67 -13.08 7.95
C LYS A 70 3.11 -13.04 7.41
N ASN A 71 3.42 -12.04 6.59
CA ASN A 71 4.76 -11.88 6.01
C ASN A 71 5.69 -10.98 6.85
N GLY A 72 5.26 -10.50 8.02
CA GLY A 72 6.06 -9.61 8.86
C GLY A 72 6.26 -8.21 8.28
N TYR A 73 5.36 -7.77 7.40
CA TYR A 73 5.37 -6.43 6.82
C TYR A 73 4.54 -5.43 7.64
N TYR A 74 3.66 -5.93 8.51
CA TYR A 74 2.78 -5.10 9.34
C TYR A 74 2.57 -5.70 10.74
N HIS A 75 2.75 -4.88 11.77
CA HIS A 75 2.74 -5.20 13.18
C HIS A 75 1.75 -4.29 13.94
N PRO A 76 0.43 -4.40 13.69
CA PRO A 76 -0.56 -3.46 14.24
C PRO A 76 -0.64 -3.45 15.78
N TYR A 77 -0.17 -4.52 16.44
CA TYR A 77 -0.18 -4.65 17.90
C TYR A 77 1.18 -4.33 18.55
N ASN A 78 2.21 -4.02 17.76
CA ASN A 78 3.54 -3.66 18.25
C ASN A 78 4.05 -2.43 17.50
N MET A 79 3.75 -1.26 18.06
CA MET A 79 4.12 0.03 17.46
C MET A 79 5.63 0.23 17.31
N GLU A 80 6.44 -0.27 18.26
CA GLU A 80 7.90 -0.13 18.18
C GLU A 80 8.46 -0.92 16.99
N GLU A 81 7.98 -2.14 16.80
CA GLU A 81 8.37 -2.97 15.66
C GLU A 81 7.85 -2.38 14.35
N GLN A 82 6.60 -1.89 14.31
CA GLN A 82 6.06 -1.23 13.12
C GLN A 82 6.92 -0.04 12.70
N VAL A 83 7.31 0.82 13.64
CA VAL A 83 8.17 1.98 13.35
C VAL A 83 9.52 1.55 12.78
N ARG A 84 10.11 0.47 13.28
CA ARG A 84 11.37 -0.08 12.72
C ARG A 84 11.20 -0.56 11.29
N VAL A 85 10.15 -1.32 11.00
CA VAL A 85 9.84 -1.81 9.66
C VAL A 85 9.58 -0.63 8.69
N ASP A 86 8.83 0.38 9.12
CA ASP A 86 8.53 1.56 8.32
C ASP A 86 9.79 2.38 8.01
N LEU A 87 10.67 2.59 9.01
CA LEU A 87 11.95 3.28 8.81
C LEU A 87 12.86 2.51 7.87
N ALA A 88 12.93 1.18 7.97
CA ALA A 88 13.70 0.36 7.06
C ALA A 88 13.18 0.50 5.62
N ALA A 89 11.86 0.41 5.42
CA ALA A 89 11.23 0.58 4.12
C ALA A 89 11.48 1.98 3.53
N ALA A 90 11.34 3.04 4.34
CA ALA A 90 11.59 4.42 3.91
C ALA A 90 13.06 4.63 3.50
N ASN A 91 14.01 4.11 4.29
CA ASN A 91 15.44 4.20 3.96
C ASN A 91 15.78 3.43 2.67
N THR A 92 15.14 2.28 2.44
CA THR A 92 15.27 1.54 1.18
C THR A 92 14.72 2.35 0.00
N ALA A 93 13.56 2.99 0.14
CA ALA A 93 13.00 3.83 -0.92
C ALA A 93 13.91 5.02 -1.26
N LEU A 94 14.46 5.70 -0.23
CA LEU A 94 15.38 6.82 -0.40
C LEU A 94 16.70 6.41 -1.08
N SER A 95 17.26 5.26 -0.71
CA SER A 95 18.51 4.78 -1.33
C SER A 95 18.32 4.42 -2.81
N GLN A 96 17.17 3.82 -3.16
CA GLN A 96 16.82 3.52 -4.55
C GLN A 96 16.61 4.80 -5.37
N ALA A 97 15.91 5.79 -4.82
CA ALA A 97 15.72 7.08 -5.50
C ALA A 97 17.07 7.75 -5.81
N ASN A 98 18.01 7.71 -4.87
CA ASN A 98 19.36 8.26 -5.04
C ASN A 98 20.19 7.46 -6.06
N GLN A 99 20.06 6.13 -6.11
CA GLN A 99 20.73 5.30 -7.12
C GLN A 99 20.21 5.57 -8.53
N GLY A 100 18.89 5.74 -8.70
CA GLY A 100 18.28 6.09 -9.98
C GLY A 100 18.76 7.44 -10.52
N GLN A 101 19.08 8.41 -9.65
CA GLN A 101 19.65 9.70 -10.03
C GLN A 101 21.14 9.61 -10.43
N GLN A 102 21.90 8.68 -9.84
CA GLN A 102 23.31 8.47 -10.20
C GLN A 102 23.49 7.76 -11.54
N MET A 103 22.54 6.90 -11.94
CA MET A 103 22.56 6.26 -13.26
C MET A 103 22.11 7.17 -14.43
N GLN A 104 21.54 8.34 -14.11
CA GLN A 104 21.12 9.34 -15.10
C GLN A 104 22.16 10.46 -15.32
N GLN A 105 23.29 10.41 -14.63
CA GLN A 105 24.46 11.29 -14.81
C GLN A 105 25.60 10.50 -15.47
#